data_AF-A0AAU7ZVM5-F1
#
_entry.id   AF-A0AAU7ZVM5-F1
#
_cell.length_a   1.000
_cell.length_b   1.000
_cell.length_c   1.000
_cell.angle_alpha   90.00
_cell.angle_beta   90.00
_cell.angle_gamma   90.00
#
_symmetry.space_group_name_H-M   'P 1'
#
loop_
_entity.id
_entity.type
_entity.pdbx_description
1 polymer ?
#
loop_
_entity_poly.entity_id
_entity_poly.type
_entity_poly.pdbx_seq_one_letter_code
_entity_poly.pdbx_strand_id
1 'polypeptide(L)'
;MDKQPEAGGHRIPLFWSERSDYFRLQREAKSFDVELALLEARDQPSDKSWASAARKELANVSQYLHEKNNVEGGWLSLHAARRHATLALNPEELEIRASILRAEAPKIASWRGREMLNLLSPNVKKPTVNHIISAMAIRDEYFSNQYHKIWLVGDQLMLLLISCFVAVLMVVPLVVFSTRHPYCAPAPWGYQMVLSVLFFGLLGAAFSAAGSLMRADVTAKIPERVSNQFVTSARAFFGSGTGLAGYAFYQSKLLGIQIGDNNLPGCGLAVAFLFGFAGERLIANVLGTLGAPQSHNNEEAASVTRR
;
A
#
# COMPACT_ATOMS: atom_id res chain seq x y z
N MET A 1 -5.93 32.86 -18.47
CA MET A 1 -5.20 31.76 -17.78
C MET A 1 -6.22 30.66 -17.52
N ASP A 2 -6.34 29.74 -18.48
CA ASP A 2 -7.25 28.60 -18.40
C ASP A 2 -6.65 27.52 -17.50
N LYS A 3 -7.39 27.12 -16.46
CA LYS A 3 -7.05 25.94 -15.65
C LYS A 3 -7.43 24.71 -16.46
N GLN A 4 -6.43 23.95 -16.90
CA GLN A 4 -6.68 22.59 -17.39
C GLN A 4 -7.43 21.80 -16.32
N PRO A 5 -8.53 21.12 -16.66
CA PRO A 5 -9.19 20.20 -15.74
C PRO A 5 -8.22 19.05 -15.46
N GLU A 6 -7.75 18.95 -14.22
CA GLU A 6 -7.02 17.77 -13.78
C GLU A 6 -7.88 16.55 -14.10
N ALA A 7 -7.34 15.66 -14.93
CA ALA A 7 -7.97 14.40 -15.28
C ALA A 7 -8.22 13.63 -13.98
N GLY A 8 -9.44 13.74 -13.46
CA GLY A 8 -9.93 12.97 -12.33
C GLY A 8 -9.87 11.51 -12.73
N GLY A 9 -8.75 10.86 -12.43
CA GLY A 9 -8.56 9.45 -12.66
C GLY A 9 -9.71 8.72 -12.01
N HIS A 10 -10.53 8.06 -12.82
CA HIS A 10 -11.61 7.21 -12.36
C HIS A 10 -11.02 6.07 -11.54
N ARG A 11 -10.80 6.33 -10.26
CA ARG A 11 -10.51 5.31 -9.26
C ARG A 11 -11.79 4.50 -9.15
N ILE A 12 -11.73 3.22 -9.51
CA ILE A 12 -12.83 2.28 -9.33
C ILE A 12 -13.12 2.30 -7.82
N PRO A 13 -14.29 2.82 -7.37
CA PRO A 13 -14.53 3.02 -5.95
C PRO A 13 -14.57 1.65 -5.28
N LEU A 14 -13.59 1.42 -4.40
CA LEU A 14 -13.51 0.22 -3.59
C LEU A 14 -14.70 0.24 -2.63
N PHE A 15 -15.79 -0.42 -3.02
CA PHE A 15 -17.16 -0.21 -2.52
C PHE A 15 -17.38 -0.44 -1.00
N TRP A 16 -16.34 -0.82 -0.24
CA TRP A 16 -16.44 -1.16 1.17
C TRP A 16 -15.47 -0.41 2.11
N SER A 17 -14.31 0.09 1.66
CA SER A 17 -13.35 0.74 2.59
C SER A 17 -13.65 2.24 2.78
N GLU A 18 -13.93 2.97 1.69
CA GLU A 18 -14.14 4.43 1.74
C GLU A 18 -15.27 4.80 2.70
N ARG A 19 -16.34 3.99 2.72
CA ARG A 19 -17.48 4.21 3.61
C ARG A 19 -17.11 4.02 5.08
N SER A 20 -16.25 3.04 5.39
CA SER A 20 -15.79 2.81 6.76
C SER A 20 -14.88 3.93 7.25
N ASP A 21 -13.93 4.37 6.41
CA ASP A 21 -12.99 5.43 6.77
C ASP A 21 -13.69 6.78 6.92
N TYR A 22 -14.71 7.06 6.08
CA TYR A 22 -15.60 8.19 6.23
C TYR A 22 -16.26 8.22 7.61
N PHE A 23 -16.91 7.13 8.02
CA PHE A 23 -17.61 7.07 9.31
C PHE A 23 -16.64 7.10 10.50
N ARG A 24 -15.44 6.55 10.34
CA ARG A 24 -14.39 6.63 11.36
C ARG A 24 -13.96 8.08 11.56
N LEU A 25 -13.58 8.77 10.48
CA LEU A 25 -13.14 10.16 10.54
C LEU A 25 -14.26 11.08 11.08
N GLN A 26 -15.51 10.89 10.62
CA GLN A 26 -16.64 11.66 11.11
C GLN A 26 -16.87 11.48 12.62
N ARG A 27 -16.75 10.25 13.13
CA ARG A 27 -16.87 9.98 14.57
C ARG A 27 -15.73 10.62 15.37
N GLU A 28 -14.50 10.51 14.89
CA GLU A 28 -13.35 11.16 15.55
C GLU A 28 -13.46 12.68 15.55
N ALA A 29 -13.92 13.29 14.44
CA ALA A 29 -14.13 14.73 14.35
C ALA A 29 -15.22 15.20 15.33
N LYS A 30 -16.35 14.48 15.42
CA LYS A 30 -17.40 14.79 16.40
C LYS A 30 -16.94 14.63 17.85
N SER A 31 -16.17 13.59 18.15
CA SER A 31 -15.59 13.41 19.49
C SER A 31 -14.67 14.57 19.84
N PHE A 32 -13.84 14.98 18.88
CA PHE A 32 -12.90 16.08 19.08
C PHE A 32 -13.60 17.45 19.18
N ASP A 33 -14.75 17.65 18.54
CA ASP A 33 -15.55 18.88 18.68
C ASP A 33 -15.99 19.12 20.13
N VAL A 34 -16.37 18.04 20.84
CA VAL A 34 -16.73 18.10 22.27
C VAL A 34 -15.51 18.44 23.13
N GLU A 35 -14.37 17.81 22.87
CA GLU A 35 -13.11 18.13 23.57
C GLU A 35 -12.71 19.59 23.35
N LEU A 36 -12.83 20.09 22.12
CA LEU A 36 -12.51 21.46 21.76
C LEU A 36 -13.40 22.46 22.49
N ALA A 37 -14.71 22.19 22.57
CA ALA A 37 -15.65 23.02 23.32
C ALA A 37 -15.31 23.11 24.83
N LEU A 38 -14.83 22.00 25.43
CA LEU A 38 -14.38 21.99 26.83
C LEU A 38 -13.12 22.84 27.02
N LEU A 39 -12.15 22.76 26.10
CA LEU A 39 -10.95 23.59 26.13
C LEU A 39 -11.28 25.08 25.98
N GLU A 40 -12.20 25.43 25.07
CA GLU A 40 -12.66 26.80 24.85
C GLU A 40 -13.38 27.40 26.06
N ALA A 41 -14.16 26.59 26.79
CA ALA A 41 -14.89 27.02 27.98
C ALA A 41 -13.96 27.27 29.18
N ARG A 42 -12.87 26.52 29.28
CA ARG A 42 -11.88 26.66 30.34
C ARG A 42 -10.95 27.86 30.15
N ASP A 43 -10.60 28.17 28.90
CA ASP A 43 -9.57 29.16 28.59
C ASP A 43 -10.06 30.60 28.80
N GLN A 44 -9.20 31.41 29.43
CA GLN A 44 -9.51 32.82 29.73
C GLN A 44 -9.56 33.66 28.44
N PRO A 45 -10.25 34.81 28.43
CA PRO A 45 -10.58 35.52 27.19
C PRO A 45 -9.42 36.16 26.42
N SER A 46 -8.19 36.20 26.97
CA SER A 46 -7.18 37.15 26.49
C SER A 46 -6.60 36.84 25.10
N ASP A 47 -6.61 35.58 24.64
CA ASP A 47 -6.26 35.24 23.25
C ASP A 47 -6.77 33.84 22.84
N LYS A 48 -7.93 33.79 22.16
CA LYS A 48 -8.53 32.55 21.62
C LYS A 48 -8.18 32.29 20.14
N SER A 49 -7.07 32.83 19.65
CA SER A 49 -6.62 32.62 18.26
C SER A 49 -6.39 31.13 17.93
N TRP A 50 -5.96 30.33 18.89
CA TRP A 50 -5.79 28.89 18.73
C TRP A 50 -7.15 28.18 18.49
N ALA A 51 -8.21 28.63 19.17
CA ALA A 51 -9.53 28.00 19.11
C ALA A 51 -10.18 28.27 17.75
N SER A 52 -10.09 29.50 17.25
CA SER A 52 -10.60 29.84 15.91
C SER A 52 -9.85 29.08 14.82
N ALA A 53 -8.53 28.90 14.94
CA ALA A 53 -7.75 28.06 14.04
C ALA A 53 -8.18 26.58 14.11
N ALA A 54 -8.35 26.02 15.31
CA ALA A 54 -8.81 24.64 15.48
C ALA A 54 -10.22 24.41 14.90
N ARG A 55 -11.16 25.34 15.14
CA ARG A 55 -12.52 25.30 14.57
C ARG A 55 -12.51 25.39 13.05
N LYS A 56 -11.67 26.25 12.48
CA LYS A 56 -11.51 26.36 11.03
C LYS A 56 -11.03 25.04 10.44
N GLU A 57 -10.01 24.43 11.01
CA GLU A 57 -9.52 23.12 10.53
C GLU A 57 -10.55 22.01 10.73
N LEU A 58 -11.33 22.04 11.81
CA LEU A 58 -12.41 21.08 12.02
C LEU A 58 -13.56 21.26 11.01
N ALA A 59 -13.87 22.49 10.61
CA ALA A 59 -14.81 22.78 9.52
C ALA A 59 -14.28 22.30 8.16
N ASN A 60 -12.97 22.38 7.92
CA ASN A 60 -12.37 21.81 6.72
C ASN A 60 -12.58 20.29 6.66
N VAL A 61 -12.63 19.57 7.80
CA VAL A 61 -12.90 18.12 7.82
C VAL A 61 -14.25 17.80 7.16
N SER A 62 -15.32 18.50 7.55
CA SER A 62 -16.65 18.27 6.95
C SER A 62 -16.66 18.66 5.48
N GLN A 63 -15.98 19.75 5.10
CA GLN A 63 -15.85 20.16 3.71
C GLN A 63 -15.16 19.08 2.85
N TYR A 64 -14.02 18.54 3.30
CA TYR A 64 -13.30 17.48 2.58
C TYR A 64 -14.12 16.20 2.45
N LEU A 65 -14.91 15.87 3.47
CA LEU A 65 -15.79 14.71 3.48
C LEU A 65 -16.99 14.87 2.54
N HIS A 66 -17.61 16.05 2.49
CA HIS A 66 -18.85 16.27 1.72
C HIS A 66 -18.60 16.65 0.25
N GLU A 67 -17.65 17.54 -0.01
CA GLU A 67 -17.49 18.13 -1.36
C GLU A 67 -16.52 17.34 -2.23
N LYS A 68 -15.50 16.71 -1.61
CA LYS A 68 -14.34 16.17 -2.34
C LYS A 68 -14.18 14.66 -2.22
N ASN A 69 -15.00 13.98 -1.41
CA ASN A 69 -14.79 12.59 -0.97
C ASN A 69 -13.33 12.32 -0.58
N ASN A 70 -12.65 13.32 -0.02
CA ASN A 70 -11.22 13.28 0.23
C ASN A 70 -10.97 13.01 1.71
N VAL A 71 -11.05 11.72 2.07
CA VAL A 71 -10.89 11.26 3.45
C VAL A 71 -9.49 11.60 3.99
N GLU A 72 -8.44 11.52 3.17
CA GLU A 72 -7.07 11.88 3.56
C GLU A 72 -6.96 13.36 3.94
N GLY A 73 -7.53 14.26 3.14
CA GLY A 73 -7.58 15.70 3.44
C GLY A 73 -8.31 16.01 4.74
N GLY A 74 -9.38 15.27 5.03
CA GLY A 74 -10.10 15.38 6.29
C GLY A 74 -9.28 14.91 7.51
N TRP A 75 -8.51 13.81 7.39
CA TRP A 75 -7.58 13.40 8.45
C TRP A 75 -6.50 14.44 8.71
N LEU A 76 -5.89 14.99 7.64
CA LEU A 76 -4.87 16.04 7.76
C LEU A 76 -5.41 17.27 8.50
N SER A 77 -6.64 17.69 8.18
CA SER A 77 -7.30 18.83 8.83
C SER A 77 -7.62 18.52 10.30
N LEU A 78 -8.11 17.32 10.63
CA LEU A 78 -8.36 16.91 12.01
C LEU A 78 -7.05 16.89 12.84
N HIS A 79 -5.96 16.39 12.27
CA HIS A 79 -4.65 16.40 12.91
C HIS A 79 -4.14 17.83 13.13
N ALA A 80 -4.33 18.73 12.16
CA ALA A 80 -4.01 20.15 12.32
C ALA A 80 -4.82 20.81 13.44
N ALA A 81 -6.13 20.54 13.51
CA ALA A 81 -7.00 21.04 14.57
C ALA A 81 -6.52 20.59 15.96
N ARG A 82 -6.13 19.30 16.11
CA ARG A 82 -5.57 18.75 17.35
C ARG A 82 -4.24 19.43 17.75
N ARG A 83 -3.39 19.78 16.78
CA ARG A 83 -2.15 20.52 17.05
C ARG A 83 -2.45 21.95 17.52
N HIS A 84 -3.42 22.65 16.93
CA HIS A 84 -3.84 23.97 17.40
C HIS A 84 -4.42 23.92 18.82
N ALA A 85 -5.26 22.93 19.12
CA ALA A 85 -5.81 22.74 20.47
C ALA A 85 -4.75 22.42 21.54
N THR A 86 -3.56 21.97 21.14
CA THR A 86 -2.45 21.72 22.06
C THR A 86 -1.96 23.01 22.74
N LEU A 87 -2.19 24.18 22.11
CA LEU A 87 -1.88 25.50 22.69
C LEU A 87 -2.74 25.84 23.92
N ALA A 88 -3.91 25.20 24.07
CA ALA A 88 -4.84 25.42 25.18
C ALA A 88 -4.60 24.52 26.40
N LEU A 89 -3.65 23.59 26.30
CA LEU A 89 -3.40 22.60 27.34
C LEU A 89 -2.61 23.22 28.50
N ASN A 90 -2.97 22.86 29.72
CA ASN A 90 -2.22 23.28 30.90
C ASN A 90 -0.90 22.47 31.01
N PRO A 91 0.06 22.88 31.86
CA PRO A 91 1.34 22.20 31.98
C PRO A 91 1.26 20.71 32.37
N GLU A 92 0.25 20.32 33.14
CA GLU A 92 0.06 18.93 33.55
C GLU A 92 -0.46 18.07 32.39
N GLU A 93 -1.42 18.57 31.62
CA GLU A 93 -1.95 17.95 30.41
C GLU A 93 -0.90 17.84 29.31
N LEU A 94 -0.02 18.83 29.19
CA LEU A 94 1.12 18.78 28.27
C LEU A 94 2.09 17.65 28.65
N GLU A 95 2.36 17.44 29.94
CA GLU A 95 3.20 16.32 30.39
C GLU A 95 2.53 14.97 30.14
N ILE A 96 1.22 14.86 30.39
CA ILE A 96 0.43 13.66 30.04
C ILE A 96 0.52 13.40 28.54
N ARG A 97 0.31 14.42 27.70
CA ARG A 97 0.40 14.31 26.24
C ARG A 97 1.81 13.88 25.79
N ALA A 98 2.85 14.47 26.38
CA ALA A 98 4.23 14.10 26.11
C ALA A 98 4.49 12.64 26.49
N SER A 99 3.99 12.18 27.64
CA SER A 99 4.13 10.78 28.06
C SER A 99 3.48 9.79 27.09
N ILE A 100 2.30 10.10 26.57
CA ILE A 100 1.61 9.28 25.54
C ILE A 100 2.44 9.22 24.27
N LEU A 101 2.93 10.36 23.78
CA LEU A 101 3.77 10.42 22.58
C LEU A 101 5.10 9.66 22.77
N ARG A 102 5.74 9.73 23.95
CA ARG A 102 6.93 8.92 24.26
C ARG A 102 6.62 7.43 24.19
N ALA A 103 5.47 6.99 24.70
CA ALA A 103 5.05 5.59 24.63
C ALA A 103 4.69 5.14 23.19
N GLU A 104 4.26 6.06 22.33
CA GLU A 104 4.02 5.80 20.91
C GLU A 104 5.32 5.75 20.08
N ALA A 105 6.37 6.44 20.50
CA ALA A 105 7.60 6.57 19.71
C ALA A 105 8.28 5.25 19.30
N PRO A 106 8.35 4.21 20.15
CA PRO A 106 8.91 2.91 19.75
C PRO A 106 8.13 2.22 18.62
N LYS A 107 6.85 2.58 18.40
CA LYS A 107 6.02 2.04 17.31
C LYS A 107 6.36 2.69 15.96
N ILE A 108 7.02 3.85 15.98
CA ILE A 108 7.45 4.57 14.78
C ILE A 108 8.88 4.12 14.45
N ALA A 109 9.00 3.25 13.45
CA ALA A 109 10.31 2.82 12.97
C ALA A 109 11.14 4.00 12.42
N SER A 110 12.48 3.83 12.39
CA SER A 110 13.45 4.75 11.79
C SER A 110 13.85 5.96 12.67
N TRP A 111 14.48 6.96 12.06
CA TRP A 111 14.93 8.20 12.69
C TRP A 111 13.78 9.02 13.26
N ARG A 112 12.56 8.91 12.73
CA ARG A 112 11.38 9.65 13.20
C ARG A 112 11.01 9.31 14.65
N GLY A 113 11.01 8.03 15.02
CA GLY A 113 10.76 7.62 16.41
C GLY A 113 11.84 8.13 17.37
N ARG A 114 13.12 8.08 16.94
CA ARG A 114 14.24 8.64 17.72
C ARG A 114 14.13 10.15 17.88
N GLU A 115 13.79 10.86 16.82
CA GLU A 115 13.61 12.31 16.86
C GLU A 115 12.46 12.71 17.76
N MET A 116 11.35 11.97 17.72
CA MET A 116 10.24 12.19 18.64
C MET A 116 10.65 11.95 20.10
N LEU A 117 11.48 10.95 20.39
CA LEU A 117 12.04 10.75 21.73
C LEU A 117 13.02 11.86 22.14
N ASN A 118 13.83 12.38 21.21
CA ASN A 118 14.75 13.49 21.48
C ASN A 118 13.98 14.76 21.86
N LEU A 119 12.93 15.10 21.10
CA LEU A 119 12.06 16.25 21.36
C LEU A 119 11.35 16.16 22.72
N LEU A 120 11.01 14.94 23.14
CA LEU A 120 10.25 14.66 24.37
C LEU A 120 11.10 14.10 25.51
N SER A 121 12.43 14.19 25.40
CA SER A 121 13.35 13.56 26.35
C SER A 121 13.19 14.12 27.76
N PRO A 122 13.24 13.26 28.80
CA PRO A 122 13.10 13.68 30.20
C PRO A 122 14.22 14.61 30.68
N ASN A 123 15.34 14.65 29.96
CA ASN A 123 16.45 15.58 30.23
C ASN A 123 16.10 17.05 29.94
N VAL A 124 15.04 17.31 29.17
CA VAL A 124 14.48 18.65 28.98
C VAL A 124 13.57 18.94 30.17
N LYS A 125 13.95 19.91 31.02
CA LYS A 125 13.31 20.20 32.32
C LYS A 125 11.77 20.22 32.30
N LYS A 126 11.13 20.62 31.20
CA LYS A 126 9.71 20.39 30.84
C LYS A 126 9.55 20.47 29.31
N PRO A 127 8.78 19.59 28.66
CA PRO A 127 8.51 19.71 27.22
C PRO A 127 7.73 21.00 26.95
N THR A 128 8.21 21.80 25.99
CA THR A 128 7.49 23.00 25.54
C THR A 128 6.31 22.59 24.65
N VAL A 129 5.29 23.45 24.55
CA VAL A 129 4.16 23.23 23.64
C VAL A 129 4.64 22.98 22.20
N ASN A 130 5.66 23.72 21.76
CA ASN A 130 6.25 23.57 20.44
C ASN A 130 6.88 22.18 20.25
N HIS A 131 7.59 21.62 21.24
CA HIS A 131 8.13 20.26 21.15
C HIS A 131 7.02 19.22 20.97
N ILE A 132 5.90 19.38 21.68
CA ILE A 132 4.76 18.47 21.58
C ILE A 132 4.08 18.59 20.21
N ILE A 133 3.87 19.80 19.70
CA ILE A 133 3.33 20.03 18.36
C ILE A 133 4.22 19.41 17.28
N SER A 134 5.54 19.58 17.38
CA SER A 134 6.51 18.96 16.48
C SER A 134 6.49 17.44 16.54
N ALA A 135 6.43 16.86 17.75
CA ALA A 135 6.30 15.41 17.93
C ALA A 135 5.00 14.87 17.32
N MET A 136 3.87 15.57 17.54
CA MET A 136 2.59 15.22 16.91
C MET A 136 2.68 15.28 15.39
N ALA A 137 3.33 16.31 14.82
CA ALA A 137 3.52 16.42 13.38
C ALA A 137 4.33 15.24 12.80
N ILE A 138 5.43 14.84 13.44
CA ILE A 138 6.24 13.68 13.02
C ILE A 138 5.40 12.40 13.05
N ARG A 139 4.63 12.20 14.11
CA ARG A 139 3.74 11.05 14.26
C ARG A 139 2.66 11.02 13.18
N ASP A 140 1.97 12.14 12.98
CA ASP A 140 0.86 12.25 12.02
C ASP A 140 1.38 12.04 10.58
N GLU A 141 2.55 12.60 10.23
CA GLU A 141 3.22 12.37 8.94
C GLU A 141 3.57 10.88 8.75
N TYR A 142 4.08 10.22 9.80
CA TYR A 142 4.38 8.79 9.73
C TYR A 142 3.11 7.97 9.43
N PHE A 143 2.03 8.18 10.18
CA PHE A 143 0.80 7.42 9.96
C PHE A 143 0.17 7.73 8.60
N SER A 144 0.14 8.98 8.17
CA SER A 144 -0.34 9.36 6.84
C SER A 144 0.41 8.60 5.74
N ASN A 145 1.74 8.54 5.84
CA ASN A 145 2.56 7.76 4.90
C ASN A 145 2.26 6.26 4.96
N GLN A 146 2.02 5.69 6.15
CA GLN A 146 1.69 4.27 6.29
C GLN A 146 0.32 3.93 5.68
N TYR A 147 -0.70 4.74 5.95
CA TYR A 147 -2.03 4.54 5.35
C TYR A 147 -1.99 4.69 3.84
N HIS A 148 -1.26 5.68 3.33
CA HIS A 148 -1.07 5.85 1.90
C HIS A 148 -0.41 4.61 1.27
N LYS A 149 0.59 4.01 1.93
CA LYS A 149 1.21 2.76 1.47
C LYS A 149 0.22 1.59 1.43
N ILE A 150 -0.60 1.44 2.47
CA ILE A 150 -1.60 0.36 2.57
C ILE A 150 -2.63 0.53 1.44
N TRP A 151 -3.08 1.76 1.20
CA TRP A 151 -4.03 2.07 0.14
C TRP A 151 -3.47 1.71 -1.25
N LEU A 152 -2.23 2.12 -1.54
CA LEU A 152 -1.54 1.76 -2.79
C LEU A 152 -1.35 0.25 -2.98
N VAL A 153 -1.10 -0.49 -1.90
CA VAL A 153 -0.99 -1.97 -1.94
C VAL A 153 -2.35 -2.59 -2.22
N GLY A 154 -3.42 -2.06 -1.62
CA GLY A 154 -4.79 -2.47 -1.89
C GLY A 154 -5.16 -2.34 -3.38
N ASP A 155 -4.82 -1.21 -4.00
CA ASP A 155 -5.07 -0.96 -5.43
C ASP A 155 -4.35 -1.97 -6.33
N GLN A 156 -3.09 -2.29 -6.03
CA GLN A 156 -2.31 -3.27 -6.78
C GLN A 156 -2.87 -4.67 -6.64
N LEU A 157 -3.27 -5.06 -5.42
CA LEU A 157 -3.90 -6.35 -5.17
C LEU A 157 -5.26 -6.46 -5.89
N MET A 158 -6.01 -5.36 -5.99
CA MET A 158 -7.27 -5.31 -6.73
C MET A 158 -7.05 -5.51 -8.23
N LEU A 159 -6.08 -4.82 -8.84
CA LEU A 159 -5.74 -5.03 -10.26
C LEU A 159 -5.37 -6.49 -10.54
N LEU A 160 -4.60 -7.08 -9.62
CA LEU A 160 -4.21 -8.48 -9.72
C LEU A 160 -5.42 -9.42 -9.61
N LEU A 161 -6.33 -9.15 -8.67
CA LEU A 161 -7.58 -9.90 -8.51
C LEU A 161 -8.46 -9.80 -9.76
N ILE A 162 -8.60 -8.61 -10.35
CA ILE A 162 -9.33 -8.40 -11.61
C ILE A 162 -8.68 -9.21 -12.73
N SER A 163 -7.34 -9.20 -12.83
CA SER A 163 -6.62 -9.97 -13.84
C SER A 163 -6.85 -11.48 -13.69
N CYS A 164 -6.85 -12.00 -12.46
CA CYS A 164 -7.21 -13.39 -12.17
C CYS A 164 -8.65 -13.69 -12.57
N PHE A 165 -9.59 -12.83 -12.22
CA PHE A 165 -11.01 -13.01 -12.55
C PHE A 165 -11.23 -13.05 -14.06
N VAL A 166 -10.61 -12.13 -14.81
CA VAL A 166 -10.68 -12.11 -16.28
C VAL A 166 -10.04 -13.37 -16.88
N ALA A 167 -8.89 -13.81 -16.35
CA ALA A 167 -8.24 -15.04 -16.80
C ALA A 167 -9.16 -16.26 -16.61
N VAL A 168 -9.78 -16.40 -15.44
CA VAL A 168 -10.75 -17.48 -15.16
C VAL A 168 -11.96 -17.38 -16.09
N LEU A 169 -12.53 -16.18 -16.25
CA LEU A 169 -13.66 -15.93 -17.15
C LEU A 169 -13.37 -16.37 -18.60
N MET A 170 -12.13 -16.18 -19.06
CA MET A 170 -11.69 -16.61 -20.39
C MET A 170 -11.43 -18.13 -20.50
N VAL A 171 -11.02 -18.77 -19.41
CA VAL A 171 -10.79 -20.24 -19.36
C VAL A 171 -12.10 -21.02 -19.34
N VAL A 172 -13.13 -20.54 -18.65
CA VAL A 172 -14.44 -21.21 -18.54
C VAL A 172 -15.05 -21.59 -19.90
N PRO A 173 -15.20 -20.68 -20.89
CA PRO A 173 -15.79 -21.04 -22.18
C PRO A 173 -14.91 -22.03 -22.96
N LEU A 174 -13.58 -21.99 -22.81
CA LEU A 174 -12.69 -22.99 -23.41
C LEU A 174 -13.01 -24.39 -22.86
N VAL A 175 -13.12 -24.52 -21.54
CA VAL A 175 -13.45 -25.80 -20.88
C VAL A 175 -14.87 -26.27 -21.24
N VAL A 176 -15.85 -25.37 -21.25
CA VAL A 176 -17.25 -25.70 -21.61
C VAL A 176 -17.36 -26.12 -23.08
N PHE A 177 -16.59 -25.50 -23.98
CA PHE A 177 -16.58 -25.89 -25.39
C PHE A 177 -15.91 -27.26 -25.59
N SER A 178 -14.75 -27.49 -24.95
CA SER A 178 -14.05 -28.79 -25.03
C SER A 178 -14.88 -29.94 -24.45
N THR A 179 -15.64 -29.72 -23.38
CA THR A 179 -16.50 -30.75 -22.77
C THR A 179 -17.73 -31.10 -23.62
N ARG A 180 -18.25 -30.16 -24.41
CA ARG A 180 -19.39 -30.40 -25.32
C ARG A 180 -19.02 -31.13 -26.61
N HIS A 181 -17.77 -31.05 -27.05
CA HIS A 181 -17.29 -31.71 -28.27
C HIS A 181 -16.10 -32.66 -27.98
N PRO A 182 -16.36 -33.79 -27.27
CA PRO A 182 -15.31 -34.68 -26.76
C PRO A 182 -14.49 -35.39 -27.85
N TYR A 183 -14.99 -35.47 -29.09
CA TYR A 183 -14.28 -36.08 -30.21
C TYR A 183 -13.11 -35.23 -30.73
N CYS A 184 -13.01 -33.97 -30.29
CA CYS A 184 -11.90 -33.07 -30.60
C CYS A 184 -11.02 -32.93 -29.35
N ALA A 185 -10.28 -33.97 -28.99
CA ALA A 185 -9.20 -33.82 -28.02
C ALA A 185 -8.32 -32.65 -28.49
N PRO A 186 -8.11 -31.60 -27.67
CA PRO A 186 -7.38 -30.43 -28.11
C PRO A 186 -5.98 -30.87 -28.51
N ALA A 187 -5.61 -30.59 -29.76
CA ALA A 187 -4.28 -30.90 -30.24
C ALA A 187 -3.24 -30.28 -29.27
N PRO A 188 -2.11 -30.95 -28.99
CA PRO A 188 -1.08 -30.46 -28.07
C PRO A 188 -0.65 -29.01 -28.32
N TRP A 189 -0.72 -28.57 -29.58
CA TRP A 189 -0.39 -27.22 -30.05
C TRP A 189 -1.58 -26.50 -30.67
N GLY A 190 -2.80 -26.97 -30.41
CA GLY A 190 -4.02 -26.30 -30.81
C GLY A 190 -4.18 -24.97 -30.06
N TYR A 191 -4.80 -23.99 -30.71
CA TYR A 191 -5.01 -22.65 -30.14
C TYR A 191 -5.69 -22.69 -28.75
N GLN A 192 -6.61 -23.64 -28.54
CA GLN A 192 -7.30 -23.84 -27.26
C GLN A 192 -6.34 -24.22 -26.13
N MET A 193 -5.39 -25.11 -26.40
CA MET A 193 -4.40 -25.57 -25.42
C MET A 193 -3.40 -24.46 -25.12
N VAL A 194 -2.87 -23.79 -26.14
CA VAL A 194 -1.94 -22.66 -25.98
C VAL A 194 -2.58 -21.54 -25.15
N LEU A 195 -3.84 -21.20 -25.44
CA LEU A 195 -4.56 -20.16 -24.72
C LEU A 195 -4.82 -20.57 -23.25
N SER A 196 -5.18 -21.84 -23.01
CA SER A 196 -5.35 -22.37 -21.65
C SER A 196 -4.05 -22.34 -20.86
N VAL A 197 -2.93 -22.75 -21.47
CA VAL A 197 -1.59 -22.70 -20.89
C VAL A 197 -1.18 -21.27 -20.54
N LEU A 198 -1.43 -20.31 -21.44
CA LEU A 198 -1.15 -18.89 -21.19
C LEU A 198 -1.95 -18.36 -20.00
N PHE A 199 -3.25 -18.66 -19.90
CA PHE A 199 -4.07 -18.22 -18.77
C PHE A 199 -3.69 -18.90 -17.44
N PHE A 200 -3.36 -20.18 -17.45
CA PHE A 200 -2.86 -20.87 -16.25
C PHE A 200 -1.50 -20.35 -15.80
N GLY A 201 -0.60 -20.03 -16.73
CA GLY A 201 0.68 -19.36 -16.43
C GLY A 201 0.47 -17.96 -15.85
N LEU A 202 -0.46 -17.18 -16.44
CA LEU A 202 -0.85 -15.87 -15.92
C LEU A 202 -1.43 -15.97 -14.50
N LEU A 203 -2.28 -16.97 -14.24
CA LEU A 203 -2.85 -17.24 -12.93
C LEU A 203 -1.76 -17.57 -11.91
N GLY A 204 -0.83 -18.47 -12.25
CA GLY A 204 0.30 -18.82 -11.38
C GLY A 204 1.18 -17.62 -11.04
N ALA A 205 1.46 -16.78 -12.03
CA ALA A 205 2.20 -15.54 -11.85
C ALA A 205 1.46 -14.55 -10.95
N ALA A 206 0.15 -14.40 -11.14
CA ALA A 206 -0.67 -13.53 -10.31
C ALA A 206 -0.73 -14.02 -8.85
N PHE A 207 -0.84 -15.33 -8.60
CA PHE A 207 -0.74 -15.87 -7.23
C PHE A 207 0.62 -15.61 -6.59
N SER A 208 1.70 -15.74 -7.37
CA SER A 208 3.05 -15.43 -6.87
C SER A 208 3.20 -13.95 -6.52
N ALA A 209 2.76 -13.06 -7.42
CA ALA A 209 2.79 -11.62 -7.20
C ALA A 209 1.95 -11.20 -5.98
N ALA A 210 0.77 -11.80 -5.79
CA ALA A 210 -0.07 -11.58 -4.62
C ALA A 210 0.68 -11.98 -3.33
N GLY A 211 1.28 -13.16 -3.32
CA GLY A 211 2.05 -13.65 -2.17
C GLY A 211 3.28 -12.80 -1.88
N SER A 212 3.96 -12.29 -2.92
CA SER A 212 5.08 -11.36 -2.79
C SER A 212 4.64 -10.04 -2.18
N LEU A 213 3.52 -9.47 -2.66
CA LEU A 213 2.96 -8.22 -2.16
C LEU A 213 2.51 -8.32 -0.70
N MET A 214 1.93 -9.45 -0.29
CA MET A 214 1.56 -9.70 1.10
C MET A 214 2.75 -9.86 2.04
N ARG A 215 3.91 -10.31 1.52
CA ARG A 215 5.16 -10.48 2.29
C ARG A 215 6.05 -9.25 2.24
N ALA A 216 5.83 -8.33 1.31
CA ALA A 216 6.64 -7.14 1.16
C ALA A 216 6.52 -6.28 2.42
N ASP A 217 7.60 -6.20 3.18
CA ASP A 217 7.66 -5.40 4.39
C ASP A 217 7.35 -3.93 4.08
N VAL A 218 6.53 -3.33 4.96
CA VAL A 218 6.03 -1.95 4.84
C VAL A 218 7.17 -0.91 4.90
N THR A 219 8.39 -1.33 5.19
CA THR A 219 9.62 -0.54 5.25
C THR A 219 10.28 -0.24 3.91
N ALA A 220 9.86 -0.87 2.80
CA ALA A 220 10.42 -0.55 1.47
C ALA A 220 10.21 0.94 1.10
N LYS A 221 11.25 1.56 0.53
CA LYS A 221 11.28 2.99 0.15
C LYS A 221 10.26 3.26 -0.99
N ILE A 222 9.55 4.38 -0.88
CA ILE A 222 8.38 4.77 -1.70
C ILE A 222 8.67 5.20 -3.18
N PRO A 223 9.88 5.65 -3.61
CA PRO A 223 10.03 6.24 -4.95
C PRO A 223 9.78 5.32 -6.16
N GLU A 224 9.80 4.00 -6.00
CA GLU A 224 9.68 3.06 -7.14
C GLU A 224 8.24 2.80 -7.62
N ARG A 225 7.21 3.34 -6.97
CA ARG A 225 5.86 2.79 -7.13
C ARG A 225 5.09 3.18 -8.39
N VAL A 226 5.46 4.24 -9.12
CA VAL A 226 4.83 4.59 -10.41
C VAL A 226 5.35 3.70 -11.54
N SER A 227 6.58 3.18 -11.43
CA SER A 227 7.07 2.04 -12.23
C SER A 227 6.23 0.77 -11.96
N ASN A 228 5.61 0.67 -10.79
CA ASN A 228 5.03 -0.57 -10.30
C ASN A 228 3.77 -1.03 -11.03
N GLN A 229 2.93 -0.16 -11.59
CA GLN A 229 1.76 -0.62 -12.36
C GLN A 229 2.20 -1.30 -13.66
N PHE A 230 3.06 -0.65 -14.43
CA PHE A 230 3.61 -1.24 -15.65
C PHE A 230 4.43 -2.50 -15.33
N VAL A 231 5.26 -2.45 -14.29
CA VAL A 231 6.06 -3.59 -13.86
C VAL A 231 5.19 -4.76 -13.36
N THR A 232 4.09 -4.50 -12.65
CA THR A 232 3.18 -5.56 -12.18
C THR A 232 2.48 -6.23 -13.36
N SER A 233 1.97 -5.44 -14.32
CA SER A 233 1.35 -5.98 -15.53
C SER A 233 2.37 -6.76 -16.38
N ALA A 234 3.55 -6.19 -16.62
CA ALA A 234 4.62 -6.85 -17.36
C ALA A 234 5.03 -8.17 -16.70
N ARG A 235 5.21 -8.20 -15.37
CA ARG A 235 5.52 -9.42 -14.62
C ARG A 235 4.45 -10.50 -14.81
N ALA A 236 3.18 -10.13 -14.76
CA ALA A 236 2.08 -11.06 -15.00
C ALA A 236 2.13 -11.66 -16.43
N PHE A 237 2.38 -10.83 -17.44
CA PHE A 237 2.54 -11.29 -18.83
C PHE A 237 3.78 -12.17 -19.04
N PHE A 238 4.91 -11.84 -18.42
CA PHE A 238 6.09 -12.71 -18.45
C PHE A 238 5.84 -14.05 -17.76
N GLY A 239 5.05 -14.05 -16.69
CA GLY A 239 4.54 -15.25 -16.05
C GLY A 239 3.73 -16.15 -17.00
N SER A 240 2.86 -15.55 -17.82
CA SER A 240 2.15 -16.28 -18.88
C SER A 240 3.12 -16.91 -19.90
N GLY A 241 4.12 -16.14 -20.36
CA GLY A 241 5.14 -16.63 -21.30
C GLY A 241 6.02 -17.75 -20.73
N THR A 242 6.41 -17.64 -19.45
CA THR A 242 7.16 -18.70 -18.76
C THR A 242 6.32 -19.96 -18.55
N GLY A 243 5.01 -19.83 -18.32
CA GLY A 243 4.08 -20.95 -18.32
C GLY A 243 4.03 -21.68 -19.68
N LEU A 244 4.03 -20.93 -20.78
CA LEU A 244 4.11 -21.51 -22.14
C LEU A 244 5.43 -22.24 -22.38
N ALA A 245 6.56 -21.67 -21.96
CA ALA A 245 7.85 -22.34 -22.04
C ALA A 245 7.89 -23.63 -21.20
N GLY A 246 7.32 -23.61 -19.99
CA GLY A 246 7.18 -24.79 -19.13
C GLY A 246 6.37 -25.90 -19.79
N TYR A 247 5.25 -25.55 -20.42
CA TYR A 247 4.44 -26.50 -21.19
C TYR A 247 5.21 -27.08 -22.39
N ALA A 248 5.99 -26.26 -23.10
CA ALA A 248 6.83 -26.72 -24.20
C ALA A 248 7.90 -27.71 -23.74
N PHE A 249 8.55 -27.47 -22.59
CA PHE A 249 9.51 -28.39 -21.99
C PHE A 249 8.87 -29.70 -21.50
N TYR A 250 7.62 -29.62 -21.02
CA TYR A 250 6.85 -30.81 -20.67
C TYR A 250 6.55 -31.66 -21.89
N GLN A 251 6.06 -31.05 -22.98
CA GLN A 251 5.76 -31.76 -24.24
C GLN A 251 6.99 -32.36 -24.92
N SER A 252 8.14 -31.69 -24.86
CA SER A 252 9.38 -32.21 -25.44
C SER A 252 9.98 -33.39 -24.66
N LYS A 253 9.39 -33.76 -23.50
CA LYS A 253 9.88 -34.78 -22.56
C LYS A 253 11.31 -34.52 -22.05
N LEU A 254 11.82 -33.31 -22.24
CA LEU A 254 13.21 -32.95 -21.95
C LEU A 254 13.51 -32.96 -20.45
N LEU A 255 12.49 -32.68 -19.62
CA LEU A 255 12.63 -32.68 -18.16
C LEU A 255 12.44 -34.07 -17.53
N GLY A 256 12.03 -35.10 -18.28
CA GLY A 256 11.81 -36.45 -17.75
C GLY A 256 10.75 -36.55 -16.64
N ILE A 257 9.96 -35.50 -16.42
CA ILE A 257 8.94 -35.42 -15.37
C ILE A 257 7.71 -36.23 -15.80
N GLN A 258 7.55 -37.44 -15.26
CA GLN A 258 6.35 -38.26 -15.42
C GLN A 258 5.38 -37.97 -14.27
N ILE A 259 4.54 -36.93 -14.41
CA ILE A 259 3.45 -36.66 -13.46
C ILE A 259 2.20 -37.35 -14.00
N GLY A 260 1.95 -38.58 -13.55
CA GLY A 260 0.75 -39.34 -13.88
C GLY A 260 0.70 -39.85 -15.32
N ASP A 261 -0.47 -40.33 -15.71
CA ASP A 261 -0.71 -40.89 -17.04
C ASP A 261 -0.66 -39.77 -18.10
N ASN A 262 0.20 -39.91 -19.11
CA ASN A 262 0.56 -38.85 -20.08
C ASN A 262 -0.63 -38.33 -20.91
N ASN A 263 -1.80 -38.95 -20.78
CA ASN A 263 -3.01 -38.63 -21.53
C ASN A 263 -3.92 -37.62 -20.83
N LEU A 264 -3.62 -37.24 -19.57
CA LEU A 264 -4.43 -36.26 -18.84
C LEU A 264 -4.00 -34.82 -19.18
N PRO A 265 -4.83 -34.03 -19.88
CA PRO A 265 -4.50 -32.65 -20.25
C PRO A 265 -4.26 -31.72 -19.03
N GLY A 266 -4.73 -32.12 -17.84
CA GLY A 266 -4.52 -31.40 -16.60
C GLY A 266 -3.06 -31.27 -16.17
N CYS A 267 -2.21 -32.25 -16.49
CA CYS A 267 -0.79 -32.21 -16.10
C CYS A 267 -0.04 -31.07 -16.80
N GLY A 268 -0.33 -30.83 -18.08
CA GLY A 268 0.27 -29.72 -18.83
C GLY A 268 -0.11 -28.34 -18.29
N LEU A 269 -1.36 -28.18 -17.84
CA LEU A 269 -1.85 -26.93 -17.25
C LEU A 269 -1.25 -26.68 -15.85
N ALA A 270 -1.10 -27.74 -15.05
CA ALA A 270 -0.44 -27.66 -13.75
C ALA A 270 1.04 -27.25 -13.89
N VAL A 271 1.74 -27.80 -14.87
CA VAL A 271 3.12 -27.38 -15.18
C VAL A 271 3.16 -25.93 -15.62
N ALA A 272 2.26 -25.48 -16.50
CA ALA A 272 2.19 -24.09 -16.93
C ALA A 272 1.98 -23.13 -15.75
N PHE A 273 1.09 -23.49 -14.81
CA PHE A 273 0.87 -22.72 -13.59
C PHE A 273 2.13 -22.62 -12.72
N LEU A 274 2.80 -23.75 -12.46
CA LEU A 274 4.01 -23.79 -11.63
C LEU A 274 5.15 -22.97 -12.25
N PHE A 275 5.33 -23.07 -13.57
CA PHE A 275 6.33 -22.29 -14.29
C PHE A 275 5.98 -20.80 -14.31
N GLY A 276 4.71 -20.43 -14.45
CA GLY A 276 4.29 -19.04 -14.32
C GLY A 276 4.54 -18.46 -12.92
N PHE A 277 4.26 -19.25 -11.89
CA PHE A 277 4.56 -18.89 -10.50
C PHE A 277 6.07 -18.71 -10.27
N ALA A 278 6.89 -19.68 -10.70
CA ALA A 278 8.35 -19.61 -10.55
C ALA A 278 8.98 -18.50 -11.39
N GLY A 279 8.47 -18.28 -12.60
CA GLY A 279 8.93 -17.25 -13.53
C GLY A 279 8.72 -15.84 -12.96
N GLU A 280 7.57 -15.58 -12.35
CA GLU A 280 7.32 -14.31 -11.66
C GLU A 280 8.34 -14.06 -10.54
N ARG A 281 8.62 -15.08 -9.70
CA ARG A 281 9.61 -14.95 -8.62
C ARG A 281 11.01 -14.65 -9.12
N LEU A 282 11.44 -15.32 -10.20
CA LEU A 282 12.75 -15.08 -10.78
C LEU A 282 12.88 -13.64 -11.27
N ILE A 283 11.87 -13.13 -11.96
CA ILE A 283 11.86 -11.74 -12.45
C ILE A 283 11.82 -10.75 -11.29
N ALA A 284 11.00 -11.01 -10.26
CA ALA A 284 10.95 -10.16 -9.07
C ALA A 284 12.31 -10.08 -8.37
N ASN A 285 13.03 -11.21 -8.25
CA ASN A 285 14.35 -11.26 -7.65
C ASN A 285 15.40 -10.50 -8.49
N VAL A 286 15.43 -10.72 -9.81
CA VAL A 286 16.37 -10.02 -10.70
C VAL A 286 16.13 -8.52 -10.70
N LEU A 287 14.88 -8.07 -10.82
CA LEU A 287 14.54 -6.66 -10.74
C LEU A 287 14.91 -6.05 -9.38
N GLY A 288 14.72 -6.80 -8.28
CA GLY A 288 15.13 -6.38 -6.95
C GLY A 288 16.64 -6.16 -6.83
N THR A 289 17.46 -7.00 -7.47
CA THR A 289 18.93 -6.84 -7.47
C THR A 289 19.40 -5.65 -8.30
N LEU A 290 18.72 -5.32 -9.40
CA LEU A 290 19.08 -4.19 -10.27
C LEU A 290 18.63 -2.84 -9.71
N GLY A 291 17.55 -2.82 -8.92
CA GLY A 291 17.00 -1.60 -8.32
C GLY A 291 17.67 -1.17 -7.01
N ALA A 292 18.45 -2.03 -6.35
CA ALA A 292 19.15 -1.69 -5.12
C ALA A 292 20.31 -0.71 -5.40
N PRO A 293 20.25 0.55 -4.94
CA PRO A 293 21.36 1.47 -5.10
C PRO A 293 22.56 0.93 -4.31
N GLN A 294 23.72 0.81 -4.95
CA GLN A 294 24.98 0.52 -4.27
C GLN A 294 25.23 1.58 -3.19
N SER A 295 24.86 1.27 -1.95
CA SER A 295 25.13 2.09 -0.76
C SER A 295 26.49 1.75 -0.14
N HIS A 296 27.35 1.06 -0.88
CA HIS A 296 28.76 0.93 -0.57
C HIS A 296 29.50 2.14 -1.11
N ASN A 297 29.96 3.03 -0.22
CA ASN A 297 31.28 3.72 -0.25
C ASN A 297 31.34 5.11 0.43
N ASN A 298 30.28 5.60 1.09
CA ASN A 298 30.36 6.93 1.74
C ASN A 298 30.65 6.94 3.26
N GLU A 299 30.85 5.79 3.92
CA GLU A 299 31.30 5.79 5.33
C GLU A 299 32.83 5.84 5.49
N GLU A 300 33.63 5.53 4.46
CA GLU A 300 35.10 5.56 4.56
C GLU A 300 35.71 6.96 4.39
N ALA A 301 34.97 7.93 3.82
CA ALA A 301 35.46 9.30 3.65
C ALA A 301 35.26 10.20 4.90
N ALA A 302 34.42 9.80 5.86
CA ALA A 302 34.16 10.59 7.07
C ALA A 302 35.17 10.32 8.20
N SER A 303 35.94 9.23 8.14
CA SER A 303 36.98 8.91 9.13
C SER A 303 38.37 9.47 8.81
N VAL A 304 38.60 9.99 7.60
CA VAL A 304 39.92 10.51 7.20
C VAL A 304 40.09 12.01 7.49
N THR A 305 39.01 12.77 7.70
CA THR A 305 39.06 14.22 8.01
C THR A 305 39.02 14.54 9.52
N ARG A 306 39.23 13.54 10.39
CA ARG A 306 39.41 13.72 11.85
C ARG A 306 40.77 13.20 12.34
N ARG A 307 41.84 13.51 11.62
CA ARG A 307 43.21 13.47 12.15
C ARG A 307 43.89 14.80 11.94
#